data_AF-A0A494RA66-F1
#
_entry.id   AF-A0A494RA66-F1
#
_cell.length_a   1.000
_cell.length_b   1.000
_cell.length_c   1.000
_cell.angle_alpha   90.00
_cell.angle_beta   90.00
_cell.angle_gamma   90.00
#
_symmetry.space_group_name_H-M   'P 1'
#
loop_
_entity.id
_entity.type
_entity.pdbx_description
1 polymer ?
#
loop_
_entity_poly.entity_id
_entity_poly.type
_entity_poly.pdbx_seq_one_letter_code
_entity_poly.pdbx_strand_id
1 'polypeptide(L)' 'MATETKTPKVRYDALVAHEYTVGEDKRTAWTKIGAAFPTQDGKGFNLEITPNISVSGRVVLRQYEPKPAASE' A
#
# COMPACT_ATOMS: atom_id res chain seq x y z
N MET A 1 -1.43 13.08 31.47
CA MET A 1 -0.45 13.52 30.45
C MET A 1 -0.62 12.60 29.26
N ALA A 2 -1.42 12.99 28.27
CA ALA A 2 -1.62 12.20 27.06
C ALA A 2 -0.37 12.38 26.19
N THR A 3 0.40 11.31 26.02
CA THR A 3 1.52 11.28 25.08
C THR A 3 0.93 11.38 23.68
N GLU A 4 1.01 12.57 23.08
CA GLU A 4 0.71 12.77 21.68
C GLU A 4 1.84 12.10 20.87
N THR A 5 1.68 10.81 20.60
CA THR A 5 2.56 10.06 19.73
C THR A 5 2.38 10.62 18.34
N LYS A 6 3.24 11.57 17.98
CA LYS A 6 3.30 12.16 16.64
C LYS A 6 3.85 11.08 15.70
N THR A 7 2.98 10.16 15.30
CA THR A 7 3.32 9.07 14.38
C THR A 7 3.89 9.71 13.12
N PRO A 8 5.11 9.35 12.67
CA PRO A 8 5.63 9.84 11.42
C PRO A 8 4.59 9.56 10.33
N LYS A 9 4.36 10.52 9.42
CA LYS A 9 3.44 10.35 8.28
C LYS A 9 4.01 9.30 7.33
N VAL A 10 3.95 8.03 7.74
CA VAL A 10 4.35 6.87 6.95
C VAL A 10 3.22 6.63 5.96
N ARG A 11 3.51 6.84 4.69
CA ARG A 11 2.60 6.45 3.61
C ARG A 11 2.73 4.95 3.39
N TYR A 12 1.61 4.29 3.23
CA TYR A 12 1.55 2.91 2.78
C TYR A 12 1.09 2.89 1.33
N ASP A 13 1.72 2.07 0.49
CA ASP A 13 1.23 1.82 -0.85
C ASP A 13 0.15 0.72 -0.78
N ALA A 14 -0.99 0.99 -1.42
CA ALA A 14 -2.09 0.04 -1.54
C ALA A 14 -1.93 -0.77 -2.83
N LEU A 15 -1.79 -2.09 -2.68
CA LEU A 15 -1.49 -3.02 -3.76
C LEU A 15 -2.59 -4.08 -3.85
N VAL A 16 -2.99 -4.43 -5.07
CA VAL A 16 -3.81 -5.62 -5.33
C VAL A 16 -2.92 -6.72 -5.86
N ALA A 17 -3.05 -7.92 -5.29
CA ALA A 17 -2.39 -9.12 -5.79
C ALA A 17 -3.25 -9.76 -6.87
N HIS A 18 -2.65 -10.02 -8.03
CA HIS A 18 -3.26 -10.79 -9.10
C HIS A 18 -2.41 -12.02 -9.39
N GLU A 19 -2.93 -13.21 -9.09
CA GLU A 19 -2.27 -14.47 -9.39
C GLU A 19 -2.54 -14.86 -10.85
N TYR A 20 -1.49 -15.25 -11.56
CA TYR A 20 -1.56 -15.71 -12.94
C TYR A 20 -0.55 -16.83 -13.17
N THR A 21 -0.81 -17.66 -14.18
CA THR A 21 0.07 -18.78 -14.51
C THR A 21 0.78 -18.48 -15.81
N VAL A 22 2.09 -18.71 -15.85
CA VAL A 22 2.90 -18.64 -17.07
C VAL A 22 3.50 -20.03 -17.29
N GLY A 23 2.92 -20.80 -18.21
CA GLY A 23 3.25 -22.22 -18.37
C GLY A 23 2.77 -23.03 -17.16
N GLU A 24 3.71 -23.64 -16.43
CA GLU A 24 3.44 -24.36 -15.17
C GLU A 24 3.71 -23.50 -13.91
N ASP A 25 4.31 -22.31 -14.09
CA ASP A 25 4.68 -21.44 -12.96
C ASP A 25 3.51 -20.56 -12.53
N LYS A 26 3.15 -20.63 -11.25
CA LYS A 26 2.27 -19.63 -10.62
C LYS A 26 3.08 -18.38 -10.25
N ARG A 27 2.62 -17.22 -10.69
CA ARG A 27 3.21 -15.91 -10.42
C ARG A 27 2.16 -14.98 -9.83
N THR A 28 2.62 -14.01 -9.03
CA THR A 28 1.77 -12.96 -8.46
C THR A 28 2.23 -11.61 -8.98
N ALA A 29 1.36 -10.93 -9.73
CA ALA A 29 1.54 -9.53 -10.10
C ALA A 29 0.98 -8.64 -8.99
N TRP A 30 1.69 -7.55 -8.71
CA TRP A 30 1.26 -6.55 -7.74
C TRP A 30 0.98 -5.24 -8.46
N THR A 31 -0.26 -4.80 -8.41
CA THR A 31 -0.67 -3.53 -9.02
C THR A 31 -0.92 -2.51 -7.93
N LYS A 32 -0.22 -1.37 -8.00
CA LYS A 32 -0.49 -0.24 -7.12
C LYS A 32 -1.79 0.44 -7.53
N ILE A 33 -2.73 0.50 -6.60
CA ILE A 33 -4.06 1.09 -6.79
C ILE A 33 -4.26 2.41 -6.05
N GLY A 34 -3.35 2.74 -5.13
CA GLY A 34 -3.50 3.92 -4.28
C GLY A 34 -2.50 4.01 -3.15
N ALA A 35 -2.87 4.76 -2.12
CA ALA A 35 -2.09 4.95 -0.92
C ALA A 35 -2.98 4.87 0.33
N ALA A 36 -2.40 4.46 1.45
CA ALA A 36 -3.04 4.46 2.74
C ALA A 36 -2.24 5.24 3.77
N PHE A 37 -2.96 5.90 4.68
CA PHE A 37 -2.40 6.75 5.72
C PHE A 37 -2.99 6.35 7.07
N PRO A 38 -2.18 6.22 8.15
CA PRO A 38 -2.72 5.99 9.48
C PRO A 38 -3.71 7.08 9.88
N THR A 39 -4.80 6.69 10.53
CA THR A 39 -5.75 7.63 11.13
C THR A 39 -5.15 8.32 12.35
N GLN A 40 -5.72 9.46 12.76
CA GLN A 40 -5.20 10.24 13.90
C GLN A 40 -5.24 9.45 15.22
N ASP A 41 -6.22 8.57 15.39
CA ASP A 41 -6.33 7.67 16.54
C ASP A 41 -5.35 6.49 16.50
N GLY A 42 -4.69 6.26 15.35
CA GLY A 42 -3.69 5.22 15.15
C GLY A 42 -4.25 3.79 15.08
N LYS A 43 -5.58 3.60 15.13
CA LYS A 43 -6.22 2.27 15.10
C LYS A 43 -6.80 1.92 13.73
N GLY A 44 -6.53 2.74 12.71
CA GLY A 44 -7.03 2.50 11.36
C GLY A 44 -6.18 3.14 10.27
N PHE A 45 -6.64 2.99 9.03
CA PHE A 45 -6.06 3.59 7.85
C PHE A 45 -7.14 4.26 7.00
N ASN A 46 -6.84 5.46 6.53
CA ASN A 46 -7.55 6.07 5.41
C ASN A 46 -6.94 5.51 4.12
N LEU A 47 -7.75 4.87 3.28
CA LEU A 47 -7.33 4.36 1.97
C LEU A 47 -7.83 5.28 0.86
N GLU A 48 -6.90 5.86 0.12
CA GLU A 48 -7.17 6.66 -1.08
C GLU A 48 -6.88 5.81 -2.30
N ILE A 49 -7.94 5.48 -3.05
CA ILE A 49 -7.84 4.72 -4.32
C ILE A 49 -7.81 5.74 -5.46
N THR A 50 -6.91 5.53 -6.41
CA THR A 50 -6.84 6.35 -7.62
C THR A 50 -8.20 6.32 -8.34
N PRO A 51 -8.75 7.48 -8.75
CA PRO A 51 -10.04 7.55 -9.43
C PRO A 51 -10.12 6.62 -10.65
N ASN A 52 -11.31 6.10 -10.91
CA ASN A 52 -11.62 5.23 -12.05
C ASN A 52 -10.91 3.86 -12.05
N ILE A 53 -10.35 3.40 -10.94
CA ILE A 53 -9.87 2.03 -10.78
C ILE A 53 -10.97 1.16 -10.17
N SER A 54 -11.34 0.08 -10.87
CA SER A 54 -12.14 -0.99 -10.29
C SER A 54 -11.24 -1.95 -9.53
N VAL A 55 -11.56 -2.21 -8.27
CA VAL A 55 -10.77 -3.09 -7.39
C VAL A 55 -11.61 -4.27 -6.93
N SER A 56 -11.02 -5.45 -6.91
CA SER A 56 -11.65 -6.68 -6.42
C SER A 56 -10.62 -7.56 -5.71
N GLY A 57 -11.05 -8.31 -4.70
CA GLY A 57 -10.19 -9.24 -3.97
C GLY A 57 -9.43 -8.59 -2.83
N ARG A 58 -8.19 -9.03 -2.60
CA ARG A 58 -7.36 -8.62 -1.45
C ARG A 58 -6.51 -7.39 -1.79
N VAL A 59 -6.71 -6.32 -1.03
CA VAL A 59 -5.81 -5.17 -0.99
C VAL A 59 -4.80 -5.36 0.14
N VAL A 60 -3.53 -5.15 -0.16
CA VAL A 60 -2.42 -5.22 0.80
C VAL A 60 -1.80 -3.84 0.93
N LEU A 61 -1.64 -3.37 2.17
CA LEU A 61 -0.95 -2.13 2.49
C LEU A 61 0.50 -2.44 2.84
N ARG A 62 1.44 -1.81 2.15
CA ARG A 62 2.89 -1.97 2.39
C ARG A 62 3.49 -0.62 2.70
N GLN A 63 4.34 -0.54 3.72
CA GLN A 63 5.06 0.70 4.03
C GLN A 63 5.85 1.15 2.79
N TYR A 64 5.67 2.40 2.40
CA TYR A 64 6.44 2.97 1.30
C TYR A 64 7.88 3.18 1.77
N GLU A 65 8.79 2.36 1.26
CA GLU A 65 10.21 2.56 1.38
C GLU A 65 10.69 3.24 0.08
N PRO A 66 11.06 4.53 0.10
CA PRO A 66 11.70 5.13 -1.05
C PRO A 66 12.98 4.34 -1.31
N LYS A 67 13.02 3.60 -2.42
CA LYS A 67 14.27 3.01 -2.88
C LYS A 67 15.23 4.19 -3.04
N PRO A 68 16.43 4.17 -2.42
CA PRO A 68 17.38 5.25 -2.62
C PRO A 68 17.52 5.41 -4.13
N ALA A 69 17.29 6.65 -4.60
CA ALA A 69 17.53 6.98 -5.99
C ALA A 69 18.91 6.40 -6.31
N ALA A 70 19.00 5.57 -7.35
CA ALA A 70 20.28 5.13 -7.85
C ALA A 70 21.08 6.42 -8.08
N SER A 71 22.04 6.66 -7.19
CA SER A 71 23.08 7.65 -7.38
C SER A 71 23.84 7.18 -8.59
N GLU A 72 23.52 7.76 -9.74
CA GLU A 72 24.32 7.70 -10.95
C GLU A 72 25.35 8.83 -10.92
#